data_AF-A0A1X1R0E9-F1
#
_entry.id   AF-A0A1X1R0E9-F1
#
_cell.length_a   1.000
_cell.length_b   1.000
_cell.length_c   1.000
_cell.angle_alpha   90.00
_cell.angle_beta   90.00
_cell.angle_gamma   90.00
#
_symmetry.space_group_name_H-M   'P 1'
#
loop_
_entity.id
_entity.type
_entity.pdbx_description
1 polymer ?
#
loop_
_entity_poly.entity_id
_entity_poly.type
_entity_poly.pdbx_seq_one_letter_code
_entity_poly.pdbx_strand_id
1 'polypeptide(L)'
;MSATESVLTDAQIAALTPLERRELITRLEQPLSDLIDPEFLARVRRTRLSLMVGGSAVMVPWLGYLSVTLPEDYVAHNWPLTWVGFDLLLMGFMVATAVLGYLRRQLLVPAAFTTGVLLICDAWFDLMTAGPRDVWLSVATALLIEVPVAAFMIFSAQRLIRLTMMRLWLLDPGMRLWDLPLFP
;
A
#
# COMPACT_ATOMS: atom_id res chain seq x y z
N MET A 1 2.35 3.65 -42.69
CA MET A 1 2.44 2.27 -42.20
C MET A 1 3.30 2.27 -40.95
N SER A 2 2.76 1.79 -39.83
CA SER A 2 3.55 1.59 -38.60
C SER A 2 4.54 0.45 -38.82
N ALA A 3 5.73 0.50 -38.19
CA ALA A 3 6.69 -0.60 -38.24
C ALA A 3 6.11 -1.94 -37.73
N THR A 4 5.05 -1.89 -36.93
CA THR A 4 4.34 -3.08 -36.44
C THR A 4 3.37 -3.68 -37.47
N GLU A 5 2.84 -2.93 -38.43
CA GLU A 5 1.90 -3.47 -39.44
C GLU A 5 2.55 -4.52 -40.34
N SER A 6 3.88 -4.46 -40.54
CA SER A 6 4.61 -5.50 -41.27
C SER A 6 4.76 -6.81 -40.48
N VAL A 7 4.46 -6.80 -39.17
CA VAL A 7 4.54 -7.97 -38.29
C VAL A 7 3.14 -8.48 -37.92
N LEU A 8 2.22 -7.58 -37.56
CA LEU A 8 0.86 -7.90 -37.15
C LEU A 8 -0.10 -6.77 -37.57
N THR A 9 -1.01 -7.05 -38.50
CA THR A 9 -1.97 -6.06 -39.01
C THR A 9 -3.19 -5.90 -38.10
N ASP A 10 -3.84 -4.74 -38.14
CA ASP A 10 -5.04 -4.46 -37.34
C ASP A 10 -6.19 -5.43 -37.64
N ALA A 11 -6.34 -5.86 -38.91
CA ALA A 11 -7.33 -6.86 -39.30
C ALA A 11 -7.06 -8.23 -38.65
N GLN A 12 -5.80 -8.63 -38.54
CA GLN A 12 -5.42 -9.86 -37.83
C GLN A 12 -5.69 -9.74 -36.33
N ILE A 13 -5.39 -8.59 -35.70
CA ILE A 13 -5.66 -8.34 -34.27
C ILE A 13 -7.17 -8.36 -33.99
N ALA A 14 -7.98 -7.81 -34.89
CA ALA A 14 -9.43 -7.81 -34.79
C ALA A 14 -10.02 -9.22 -34.94
N ALA A 15 -9.39 -10.08 -35.73
CA ALA A 15 -9.82 -11.47 -35.92
C ALA A 15 -9.48 -12.40 -34.74
N LEU A 16 -8.56 -12.01 -33.84
CA LEU A 16 -8.19 -12.82 -32.67
C LEU A 16 -9.38 -13.00 -31.72
N THR A 17 -9.57 -14.24 -31.29
CA THR A 17 -10.50 -14.54 -30.20
C THR A 17 -10.02 -13.92 -28.87
N PRO A 18 -10.90 -13.78 -27.87
CA PRO A 18 -10.51 -13.26 -26.55
C PRO A 18 -9.41 -14.08 -25.86
N LEU A 19 -9.33 -15.38 -26.13
CA LEU A 19 -8.33 -16.27 -25.54
C LEU A 19 -6.96 -16.07 -26.20
N GLU A 20 -6.91 -16.04 -27.53
CA GLU A 20 -5.68 -15.78 -28.29
C GLU A 20 -5.13 -14.38 -27.99
N ARG A 21 -6.01 -13.38 -27.83
CA ARG A 21 -5.61 -12.04 -27.43
C ARG A 21 -4.94 -12.03 -26.05
N ARG A 22 -5.47 -12.77 -25.08
CA ARG A 22 -4.86 -12.91 -23.74
C ARG A 22 -3.52 -13.62 -23.79
N GLU A 23 -3.39 -14.67 -24.59
CA GLU A 23 -2.13 -15.38 -24.80
C GLU A 23 -1.08 -14.45 -25.42
N LEU A 24 -1.45 -13.70 -26.46
CA LEU A 24 -0.57 -12.74 -27.10
C LEU A 24 -0.11 -11.65 -26.12
N ILE A 25 -1.04 -11.05 -25.36
CA ILE A 25 -0.70 -10.07 -24.32
C ILE A 25 0.31 -10.67 -23.34
N THR A 26 0.04 -11.86 -22.82
CA THR A 26 0.90 -12.55 -21.84
C THR A 26 2.32 -12.79 -22.38
N ARG A 27 2.45 -13.12 -23.68
CA ARG A 27 3.73 -13.34 -24.34
C ARG A 27 4.50 -12.05 -24.63
N LEU A 28 3.81 -10.92 -24.76
CA LEU A 28 4.42 -9.60 -24.97
C LEU A 28 4.82 -8.92 -23.65
N GLU A 29 4.30 -9.39 -22.50
CA GLU A 29 4.69 -8.87 -21.19
C GLU A 29 6.19 -9.00 -20.95
N GLN A 30 6.80 -7.96 -20.39
CA GLN A 30 8.20 -8.02 -19.98
C GLN A 30 8.38 -9.02 -18.82
N PRO A 31 9.43 -9.86 -18.84
CA PRO A 31 9.73 -10.72 -17.69
C PRO A 31 9.98 -9.89 -16.43
N LEU A 32 9.36 -10.25 -15.31
CA LEU A 32 9.52 -9.50 -14.05
C LEU A 32 10.98 -9.49 -13.55
N SER A 33 11.74 -10.54 -13.87
CA SER A 33 13.17 -10.67 -13.57
C SER A 33 14.02 -9.58 -14.21
N ASP A 34 13.60 -9.06 -15.34
CA ASP A 34 14.33 -8.03 -16.09
C ASP A 34 14.09 -6.65 -15.48
N LEU A 35 13.00 -6.50 -14.73
CA LEU A 35 12.60 -5.26 -14.08
C LEU A 35 13.10 -5.17 -12.64
N ILE A 36 13.08 -6.27 -11.88
CA ILE A 36 13.53 -6.31 -10.48
C ILE A 36 14.16 -7.65 -10.14
N ASP A 37 15.26 -7.56 -9.39
CA ASP A 37 15.90 -8.67 -8.68
C ASP A 37 14.92 -9.45 -7.75
N PRO A 38 14.70 -10.76 -8.00
CA PRO A 38 13.86 -11.61 -7.17
C PRO A 38 14.22 -11.61 -5.67
N GLU A 39 15.51 -11.49 -5.33
CA GLU A 39 15.95 -11.48 -3.93
C GLU A 39 15.52 -10.21 -3.22
N PHE A 40 15.62 -9.06 -3.90
CA PHE A 40 15.13 -7.79 -3.40
C PHE A 40 13.62 -7.84 -3.14
N LEU A 41 12.82 -8.41 -4.05
CA LEU A 41 11.37 -8.59 -3.85
C LEU A 41 11.06 -9.44 -2.62
N ALA A 42 11.79 -10.54 -2.43
CA ALA A 42 11.61 -11.41 -1.28
C ALA A 42 11.93 -10.68 0.03
N ARG A 43 12.99 -9.85 0.04
CA ARG A 43 13.39 -9.03 1.19
C ARG A 43 12.34 -7.99 1.54
N VAL A 44 11.90 -7.18 0.56
CA VAL A 44 10.84 -6.17 0.75
C VAL A 44 9.56 -6.81 1.27
N ARG A 45 9.18 -7.97 0.72
CA ARG A 45 8.00 -8.73 1.18
C ARG A 45 8.15 -9.16 2.64
N ARG A 46 9.32 -9.68 3.03
CA ARG A 46 9.59 -10.10 4.40
C ARG A 46 9.53 -8.91 5.34
N THR A 47 10.20 -7.80 5.02
CA THR A 47 10.16 -6.57 5.81
C THR A 47 8.73 -6.07 5.98
N ARG A 48 7.92 -6.03 4.91
CA ARG A 48 6.51 -5.63 5.00
C ARG A 48 5.70 -6.53 5.94
N LEU A 49 5.84 -7.85 5.79
CA LEU A 49 5.14 -8.82 6.65
C LEU A 49 5.57 -8.65 8.11
N SER A 50 6.87 -8.52 8.38
CA SER A 50 7.40 -8.29 9.72
C SER A 50 6.89 -7.00 10.34
N LEU A 51 6.85 -5.91 9.57
CA LEU A 51 6.30 -4.62 10.04
C LEU A 51 4.81 -4.72 10.37
N MET A 52 4.01 -5.40 9.55
CA MET A 52 2.57 -5.55 9.82
C MET A 52 2.30 -6.45 11.02
N VAL A 53 2.96 -7.61 11.09
CA VAL A 53 2.79 -8.52 12.22
C VAL A 53 3.31 -7.89 13.51
N GLY A 54 4.49 -7.29 13.47
CA GLY A 54 5.09 -6.62 14.63
C GLY A 54 4.27 -5.40 15.09
N GLY A 55 3.86 -4.56 14.15
CA GLY A 55 3.00 -3.39 14.42
C GLY A 55 1.66 -3.80 15.04
N SER A 56 0.98 -4.80 14.49
CA SER A 56 -0.26 -5.32 15.08
C SER A 56 -0.04 -5.90 16.48
N ALA A 57 1.07 -6.60 16.71
CA ALA A 57 1.39 -7.14 18.04
C ALA A 57 1.66 -6.04 19.08
N VAL A 58 2.24 -4.91 18.68
CA VAL A 58 2.46 -3.73 19.55
C VAL A 58 1.17 -2.95 19.77
N MET A 59 0.31 -2.86 18.76
CA MET A 59 -0.97 -2.16 18.86
C MET A 59 -1.90 -2.83 19.88
N VAL A 60 -1.93 -4.16 20.00
CA VAL A 60 -2.83 -4.84 20.94
C VAL A 60 -2.63 -4.39 22.41
N PRO A 61 -1.41 -4.38 22.97
CA PRO A 61 -1.15 -3.79 24.30
C PRO A 61 -1.43 -2.29 24.38
N TRP A 62 -1.11 -1.52 23.32
CA TRP A 62 -1.32 -0.07 23.29
C TRP A 62 -2.80 0.29 23.39
N LEU A 63 -3.66 -0.41 22.64
CA LEU A 63 -5.12 -0.32 22.73
C LEU A 63 -5.62 -0.61 24.13
N GLY A 64 -5.08 -1.67 24.74
CA GLY A 64 -5.39 -2.02 26.13
C GLY A 64 -5.04 -0.88 27.09
N TYR A 65 -3.84 -0.32 26.98
CA TYR A 65 -3.38 0.80 27.80
C TYR A 65 -4.26 2.05 27.63
N LEU A 66 -4.48 2.50 26.40
CA LEU A 66 -5.30 3.68 26.11
C LEU A 66 -6.73 3.55 26.63
N SER A 67 -7.31 2.34 26.57
CA SER A 67 -8.65 2.10 27.08
C SER A 67 -8.82 2.38 28.57
N VAL A 68 -7.72 2.33 29.34
CA VAL A 68 -7.72 2.55 30.80
C VAL A 68 -7.19 3.92 31.22
N THR A 69 -6.39 4.58 30.38
CA THR A 69 -5.71 5.83 30.73
C THR A 69 -6.37 7.09 30.18
N LEU A 70 -7.28 6.98 29.20
CA LEU A 70 -8.00 8.15 28.69
C LEU A 70 -9.00 8.68 29.75
N PRO A 71 -8.94 9.97 30.13
CA PRO A 71 -9.92 10.58 31.02
C PRO A 71 -11.33 10.54 30.39
N GLU A 72 -12.34 10.16 31.17
CA GLU A 72 -13.76 10.12 30.71
C GLU A 72 -14.32 11.52 30.40
N ASP A 73 -13.66 12.59 30.87
CA ASP A 73 -14.18 13.96 30.82
C ASP A 73 -13.56 14.81 29.70
N TYR A 74 -14.06 14.61 28.47
CA TYR A 74 -14.18 15.65 27.44
C TYR A 74 -15.47 15.36 26.64
N VAL A 75 -16.38 16.34 26.53
CA VAL A 75 -17.75 16.14 26.02
C VAL A 75 -17.77 15.93 24.50
N ALA A 76 -17.31 14.76 24.06
CA ALA A 76 -17.75 14.07 22.87
C ALA A 76 -18.38 12.77 23.36
N HIS A 77 -19.68 12.62 23.16
CA HIS A 77 -20.51 11.59 23.80
C HIS A 77 -20.04 10.13 23.58
N ASN A 78 -19.06 9.88 22.70
CA ASN A 78 -18.53 8.56 22.33
C ASN A 78 -16.99 8.58 22.07
N TRP A 79 -16.21 9.41 22.78
CA TRP A 79 -14.77 9.56 22.51
C TRP A 79 -13.98 8.24 22.53
N PRO A 80 -14.09 7.36 23.55
CA PRO A 80 -13.38 6.07 23.54
C PRO A 80 -13.81 5.16 22.39
N LEU A 81 -15.11 5.15 22.05
CA LEU A 81 -15.64 4.34 20.95
C LEU A 81 -15.11 4.80 19.59
N THR A 82 -14.85 6.10 19.44
CA THR A 82 -14.30 6.69 18.21
C THR A 82 -12.88 6.22 17.97
N TRP A 83 -12.05 6.23 19.03
CA TRP A 83 -10.68 5.71 18.98
C TRP A 83 -10.64 4.21 18.68
N VAL A 84 -11.34 3.41 19.48
CA VAL A 84 -11.41 1.95 19.26
C VAL A 84 -11.93 1.61 17.85
N GLY A 85 -12.92 2.36 17.35
CA GLY A 85 -13.44 2.18 16.00
C GLY A 85 -12.40 2.48 14.90
N PHE A 86 -11.63 3.56 15.06
CA PHE A 86 -10.53 3.91 14.15
C PHE A 86 -9.44 2.83 14.16
N ASP A 87 -9.05 2.37 15.35
CA ASP A 87 -8.02 1.35 15.52
C ASP A 87 -8.42 0.00 14.92
N LEU A 88 -9.67 -0.40 15.10
CA LEU A 88 -10.22 -1.61 14.47
C LEU A 88 -10.20 -1.49 12.94
N LEU A 89 -10.48 -0.31 12.39
CA LEU A 89 -10.40 -0.05 10.96
C LEU A 89 -8.95 -0.15 10.46
N LEU A 90 -8.01 0.53 11.14
CA LEU A 90 -6.58 0.48 10.83
C LEU A 90 -6.05 -0.95 10.90
N MET A 91 -6.33 -1.67 11.99
CA MET A 91 -5.95 -3.07 12.16
C MET A 91 -6.55 -3.96 11.06
N GLY A 92 -7.81 -3.75 10.69
CA GLY A 92 -8.46 -4.47 9.59
C GLY A 92 -7.73 -4.29 8.27
N PHE A 93 -7.32 -3.06 7.94
CA PHE A 93 -6.52 -2.78 6.75
C PHE A 93 -5.09 -3.34 6.82
N MET A 94 -4.44 -3.32 7.99
CA MET A 94 -3.13 -3.96 8.18
C MET A 94 -3.22 -5.48 7.93
N VAL A 95 -4.25 -6.15 8.46
CA VAL A 95 -4.51 -7.57 8.24
C VAL A 95 -4.80 -7.83 6.76
N ALA A 96 -5.65 -7.02 6.13
CA ALA A 96 -5.93 -7.13 4.70
C ALA A 96 -4.65 -6.98 3.86
N THR A 97 -3.81 -5.99 4.17
CA THR A 97 -2.51 -5.77 3.51
C THR A 97 -1.58 -6.98 3.68
N ALA A 98 -1.52 -7.58 4.86
CA ALA A 98 -0.73 -8.78 5.11
C ALA A 98 -1.24 -10.00 4.31
N VAL A 99 -2.56 -10.25 4.36
CA VAL A 99 -3.20 -11.39 3.67
C VAL A 99 -3.09 -11.24 2.15
N LEU A 100 -3.44 -10.08 1.59
CA LEU A 100 -3.34 -9.82 0.16
C LEU A 100 -1.89 -9.84 -0.32
N GLY A 101 -0.95 -9.42 0.53
CA GLY A 101 0.48 -9.52 0.29
C GLY A 101 0.98 -10.96 0.26
N TYR A 102 0.47 -11.82 1.14
CA TYR A 102 0.75 -13.24 1.16
C TYR A 102 0.17 -13.95 -0.07
N LEU A 103 -1.08 -13.66 -0.41
CA LEU A 103 -1.81 -14.23 -1.55
C LEU A 103 -1.40 -13.65 -2.91
N ARG A 104 -0.50 -12.64 -2.93
CA ARG A 104 -0.01 -11.95 -4.14
C ARG A 104 -1.15 -11.37 -4.99
N ARG A 105 -2.18 -10.81 -4.36
CA ARG A 105 -3.33 -10.21 -5.06
C ARG A 105 -3.08 -8.74 -5.39
N GLN A 106 -3.55 -8.26 -6.54
CA GLN A 106 -3.43 -6.84 -6.92
C GLN A 106 -4.17 -5.89 -5.97
N LEU A 107 -5.22 -6.38 -5.29
CA LEU A 107 -5.92 -5.63 -4.23
C LEU A 107 -5.01 -5.22 -3.06
N LEU A 108 -3.81 -5.77 -2.95
CA LEU A 108 -2.77 -5.30 -2.05
C LEU A 108 -2.47 -3.81 -2.22
N VAL A 109 -2.49 -3.30 -3.46
CA VAL A 109 -2.13 -1.91 -3.76
C VAL A 109 -3.05 -0.92 -3.04
N PRO A 110 -4.38 -0.94 -3.25
CA PRO A 110 -5.28 -0.05 -2.53
C PRO A 110 -5.28 -0.31 -1.02
N ALA A 111 -5.18 -1.57 -0.57
CA ALA A 111 -5.14 -1.89 0.85
C ALA A 111 -3.92 -1.28 1.56
N ALA A 112 -2.72 -1.45 0.99
CA ALA A 112 -1.47 -0.92 1.54
C ALA A 112 -1.44 0.61 1.52
N PHE A 113 -1.96 1.23 0.45
CA PHE A 113 -2.08 2.68 0.40
C PHE A 113 -3.00 3.20 1.51
N THR A 114 -4.17 2.59 1.70
CA THR A 114 -5.10 2.96 2.78
C THR A 114 -4.49 2.73 4.16
N THR A 115 -3.76 1.63 4.40
CA THR A 115 -3.01 1.42 5.65
C THR A 115 -2.03 2.56 5.92
N GLY A 116 -1.29 3.00 4.90
CA GLY A 116 -0.35 4.12 5.06
C GLY A 116 -1.03 5.44 5.37
N VAL A 117 -2.17 5.74 4.73
CA VAL A 117 -2.96 6.94 5.05
C VAL A 117 -3.50 6.89 6.47
N LEU A 118 -4.05 5.75 6.90
CA LEU A 118 -4.58 5.59 8.26
C LEU A 118 -3.47 5.76 9.31
N LEU A 119 -2.25 5.26 9.08
CA LEU A 119 -1.11 5.50 9.97
C LEU A 119 -0.68 6.99 10.04
N ILE A 120 -0.85 7.76 8.97
CA ILE A 120 -0.60 9.22 9.01
C ILE A 120 -1.70 9.91 9.82
N CYS A 121 -2.95 9.50 9.65
CA CYS A 121 -4.05 10.01 10.45
C CYS A 121 -3.87 9.69 11.93
N ASP A 122 -3.44 8.47 12.25
CA ASP A 122 -3.10 8.01 13.60
C ASP A 122 -2.06 8.92 14.25
N ALA A 123 -0.91 9.10 13.59
CA ALA A 123 0.17 9.98 14.03
C ALA A 123 -0.28 11.43 14.26
N TRP A 124 -1.13 11.93 13.36
CA TRP A 124 -1.71 13.26 13.49
C TRP A 124 -2.63 13.35 14.71
N PHE A 125 -3.52 12.38 14.90
CA PHE A 125 -4.44 12.36 16.03
C PHE A 125 -3.68 12.27 17.35
N ASP A 126 -2.75 11.33 17.48
CA ASP A 126 -1.93 11.14 18.68
C ASP A 126 -1.17 12.41 19.06
N LEU A 127 -0.61 13.12 18.08
CA LEU A 127 0.06 14.39 18.31
C LEU A 127 -0.90 15.48 18.79
N MET A 128 -2.09 15.56 18.21
CA MET A 128 -3.09 16.59 18.53
C MET A 128 -3.78 16.37 19.87
N THR A 129 -3.83 15.12 20.36
CA THR A 129 -4.46 14.77 21.64
C THR A 129 -3.47 14.55 22.78
N ALA A 130 -2.17 14.66 22.51
CA ALA A 130 -1.13 14.51 23.53
C ALA A 130 -1.17 15.62 24.59
N GLY A 131 -1.14 15.22 25.86
CA GLY A 131 -1.00 16.16 26.98
C GLY A 131 0.42 16.74 27.07
N PRO A 132 0.65 17.85 27.78
CA PRO A 132 1.93 18.57 27.82
C PRO A 132 3.15 17.72 28.21
N ARG A 133 2.93 16.61 28.93
CA ARG A 133 3.99 15.67 29.37
C ARG A 133 4.27 14.58 28.35
N ASP A 134 3.33 14.27 27.47
CA ASP A 134 3.36 13.14 26.55
C ASP A 134 3.63 13.56 25.09
N VAL A 135 3.50 14.86 24.78
CA VAL A 135 3.75 15.43 23.45
C VAL A 135 5.09 14.96 22.85
N TRP A 136 6.17 14.93 23.62
CA TRP A 136 7.47 14.50 23.12
C TRP A 136 7.53 13.01 22.78
N LEU A 137 6.80 12.17 23.51
CA LEU A 137 6.69 10.75 23.23
C LEU A 137 5.85 10.53 21.96
N SER A 138 4.71 11.20 21.84
CA SER A 138 3.86 11.17 20.62
C SER A 138 4.61 11.69 19.39
N VAL A 139 5.40 12.76 19.52
CA VAL A 139 6.25 13.24 18.42
C VAL A 139 7.29 12.19 18.02
N ALA A 140 7.91 11.52 19.01
CA ALA A 140 8.92 10.51 18.74
C ALA A 140 8.33 9.27 18.06
N THR A 141 7.19 8.76 18.52
CA THR A 141 6.51 7.60 17.90
C THR A 141 6.01 7.94 16.48
N ALA A 142 5.39 9.10 16.31
CA ALA A 142 4.92 9.59 15.01
C ALA A 142 6.06 9.65 13.99
N LEU A 143 7.18 10.30 14.35
CA LEU A 143 8.28 10.53 13.40
C LEU A 143 9.16 9.29 13.17
N LEU A 144 9.33 8.43 14.18
CA LEU A 144 10.27 7.30 14.09
C LEU A 144 9.59 5.98 13.71
N ILE A 145 8.29 5.86 13.91
CA ILE A 145 7.56 4.61 13.69
C ILE A 145 6.44 4.81 12.67
N GLU A 146 5.43 5.60 12.98
CA GLU A 146 4.20 5.66 12.18
C GLU A 146 4.46 6.26 10.79
N VAL A 147 5.09 7.43 10.71
CA VAL A 147 5.37 8.11 9.43
C VAL A 147 6.31 7.27 8.56
N PRO A 148 7.41 6.69 9.05
CA PRO A 148 8.25 5.79 8.25
C PRO A 148 7.51 4.55 7.74
N VAL A 149 6.67 3.93 8.57
CA VAL A 149 5.88 2.75 8.15
C VAL A 149 4.84 3.16 7.12
N ALA A 150 4.16 4.29 7.31
CA ALA A 150 3.21 4.84 6.35
C ALA A 150 3.87 5.13 5.00
N ALA A 151 5.01 5.82 5.01
CA ALA A 151 5.79 6.11 3.81
C ALA A 151 6.20 4.81 3.10
N PHE A 152 6.69 3.82 3.84
CA PHE A 152 7.03 2.51 3.28
C PHE A 152 5.83 1.84 2.60
N MET A 153 4.64 1.88 3.20
CA MET A 153 3.42 1.29 2.62
C MET A 153 2.99 2.00 1.34
N ILE A 154 2.94 3.34 1.37
CA ILE A 154 2.54 4.15 0.22
C ILE A 154 3.53 3.97 -0.94
N PHE A 155 4.84 4.06 -0.69
CA PHE A 155 5.85 3.89 -1.72
C PHE A 155 5.87 2.45 -2.26
N SER A 156 5.63 1.45 -1.42
CA SER A 156 5.51 0.07 -1.87
C SER A 156 4.31 -0.12 -2.80
N ALA A 157 3.15 0.47 -2.47
CA ALA A 157 1.96 0.42 -3.31
C ALA A 157 2.19 1.11 -4.66
N GLN A 158 2.75 2.33 -4.66
CA GLN A 158 3.10 3.07 -5.87
C GLN A 158 4.12 2.32 -6.73
N ARG A 159 5.12 1.69 -6.11
CA ARG A 159 6.13 0.89 -6.83
C ARG A 159 5.51 -0.34 -7.47
N LEU A 160 4.55 -1.01 -6.83
CA LEU A 160 3.82 -2.13 -7.42
C LEU A 160 2.98 -1.72 -8.64
N ILE A 161 2.35 -0.54 -8.61
CA ILE A 161 1.66 0.03 -9.78
C ILE A 161 2.68 0.23 -10.91
N ARG A 162 3.78 0.93 -10.63
CA ARG A 162 4.81 1.24 -11.62
C ARG A 162 5.38 -0.01 -12.29
N LEU A 163 5.64 -1.05 -11.50
CA LEU A 163 6.14 -2.32 -12.02
C LEU A 163 5.12 -3.04 -12.91
N THR A 164 3.85 -3.00 -12.52
CA THR A 164 2.78 -3.59 -13.33
C THR A 164 2.68 -2.88 -14.68
N MET A 165 2.80 -1.55 -14.69
CA MET A 165 2.76 -0.74 -15.92
C MET A 165 4.01 -0.94 -16.79
N MET A 166 5.20 -0.99 -16.19
CA MET A 166 6.46 -1.30 -16.91
C MET A 166 6.41 -2.68 -17.53
N ARG A 167 5.87 -3.67 -16.80
CA ARG A 167 5.67 -5.04 -17.30
C ARG A 167 4.82 -5.08 -18.58
N LEU A 168 3.87 -4.15 -18.69
CA LEU A 168 2.98 -4.01 -19.84
C LEU A 168 3.50 -3.01 -20.89
N TRP A 169 4.75 -2.54 -20.77
CA TRP A 169 5.35 -1.53 -21.66
C TRP A 169 4.59 -0.20 -21.71
N LEU A 170 3.77 0.09 -20.69
CA LEU A 170 3.00 1.34 -20.58
C LEU A 170 3.79 2.48 -19.94
N LEU A 171 4.96 2.18 -19.37
CA LEU A 171 5.79 3.14 -18.65
C LEU A 171 7.26 2.99 -19.02
N ASP A 172 7.88 4.08 -19.47
CA ASP A 172 9.33 4.16 -19.58
C ASP A 172 10.01 4.30 -18.20
N PRO A 173 11.23 3.76 -17.99
CA PRO A 173 11.96 3.83 -16.73
C PRO A 173 12.19 5.23 -16.16
N GLY A 174 12.13 6.27 -16.99
CA GLY A 174 12.27 7.68 -16.57
C GLY A 174 10.97 8.42 -16.29
N MET A 175 9.82 7.84 -16.66
CA MET A 175 8.51 8.51 -16.60
C MET A 175 7.95 8.47 -15.17
N ARG A 176 7.33 9.57 -14.73
CA ARG A 176 6.74 9.69 -13.38
C ARG A 176 5.27 9.25 -13.43
N LEU A 177 4.74 8.76 -12.31
CA LEU A 177 3.37 8.23 -12.24
C LEU A 177 2.28 9.26 -12.57
N TRP A 178 2.52 10.56 -12.34
CA TRP A 178 1.57 11.62 -12.65
C TRP A 178 1.60 12.08 -14.11
N ASP A 179 2.60 11.65 -14.88
CA ASP A 179 2.69 11.93 -16.33
C ASP A 179 1.86 10.90 -17.13
N LEU A 180 1.34 9.86 -16.47
CA LEU A 180 0.54 8.82 -17.11
C LEU A 180 -0.91 9.31 -17.33
N PRO A 181 -1.41 9.26 -18.58
CA PRO A 181 -2.80 9.51 -18.83
C PRO A 181 -3.66 8.37 -18.27
N LEU A 182 -4.81 8.71 -17.67
CA LEU A 182 -5.70 7.74 -17.03
C LEU A 182 -6.37 6.78 -18.04
N PHE A 183 -6.48 7.23 -19.29
CA PHE A 183 -6.84 6.44 -20.46
C PHE A 183 -5.89 6.81 -21.61
N PRO A 184 -5.53 5.87 -22.49
CA PRO A 184 -4.75 6.19 -23.69
C PRO A 184 -5.48 7.18 -24.62
#